data_AF-A0A813AVS7-F1
#
_entry.id   AF-A0A813AVS7-F1
#
_cell.length_a   1.000
_cell.length_b   1.000
_cell.length_c   1.000
_cell.angle_alpha   90.00
_cell.angle_beta   90.00
_cell.angle_gamma   90.00
#
_symmetry.space_group_name_H-M   'P 1'
#
loop_
_entity.id
_entity.type
_entity.pdbx_description
1 polymer ?
#
loop_
_entity_poly.entity_id
_entity_poly.type
_entity_poly.pdbx_seq_one_letter_code
_entity_poly.pdbx_strand_id
1 'polypeptide(L)'
;MAFEAQFAEIEDKSCHLLSCCCWGLSCTSCDDPCCIDKHKCCCMSGGTTSGEDCVGQKGCLTSLAKACCCIQSCSLNNMAIGCCGVFILGRPYGEGRLVDDRESAFMQEVFWCYYCLCGGTGCGPASPLCFNDTKFLCAEVKDTTDGIWTNAGICHHNAKALCFVCRANLPPTRRIGCGACGCAICKMAPGVRGGIAPPGQQRM
;
A
#
# COMPACT_ATOMS: atom_id res chain seq x y z
N MET A 1 3.25 1.80 -6.58
CA MET A 1 3.05 1.40 -5.18
C MET A 1 2.41 2.56 -4.45
N ALA A 2 1.51 2.27 -3.50
CA ALA A 2 0.88 3.29 -2.70
C ALA A 2 1.93 4.18 -1.99
N PHE A 3 1.62 5.48 -1.91
CA PHE A 3 2.35 6.49 -1.12
C PHE A 3 3.84 6.73 -1.47
N GLU A 4 4.28 6.38 -2.69
CA GLU A 4 5.69 6.49 -3.08
C GLU A 4 6.22 7.94 -3.09
N ALA A 5 5.40 8.90 -3.53
CA ALA A 5 5.77 10.31 -3.56
C ALA A 5 5.95 10.90 -2.15
N GLN A 6 5.04 10.58 -1.22
CA GLN A 6 5.09 11.06 0.17
C GLN A 6 6.34 10.55 0.89
N PHE A 7 6.73 9.29 0.67
CA PHE A 7 7.95 8.74 1.25
C PHE A 7 9.23 9.37 0.72
N ALA A 8 9.27 9.75 -0.57
CA ALA A 8 10.43 10.41 -1.14
C ALA A 8 10.66 11.78 -0.48
N GLU A 9 9.59 12.52 -0.17
CA GLU A 9 9.66 13.79 0.54
C GLU A 9 10.12 13.62 2.00
N ILE A 10 9.58 12.62 2.72
CA ILE A 10 10.01 12.31 4.09
C ILE A 10 11.49 11.93 4.13
N GLU A 11 11.95 11.17 3.12
CA GLU A 11 13.34 10.76 3.00
C GLU A 11 14.28 11.94 2.78
N ASP A 12 13.90 12.90 1.92
CA ASP A 12 14.66 14.12 1.66
C ASP A 12 14.82 14.99 2.92
N LYS A 13 13.77 15.08 3.74
CA LYS A 13 13.78 15.84 5.01
C LYS A 13 14.44 15.10 6.18
N SER A 14 14.76 13.81 6.03
CA SER A 14 15.20 12.97 7.16
C SER A 14 16.70 13.10 7.47
N CYS A 15 17.03 13.19 8.76
CA CYS A 15 18.40 13.12 9.28
C CYS A 15 18.74 11.67 9.69
N HIS A 16 19.87 11.13 9.23
CA HIS A 16 20.27 9.76 9.54
C HIS A 16 20.74 9.62 10.98
N LEU A 17 20.17 8.67 11.72
CA LEU A 17 20.62 8.35 13.07
C LEU A 17 21.59 7.18 13.04
N LEU A 18 21.17 6.06 12.46
CA LEU A 18 21.93 4.82 12.37
C LEU A 18 21.51 4.05 11.13
N SER A 19 22.46 3.59 10.31
CA SER A 19 22.16 2.59 9.28
C SER A 19 23.25 1.54 9.20
N CYS A 20 22.82 0.30 9.02
CA CYS A 20 23.69 -0.86 8.89
C CYS A 20 23.05 -1.90 7.97
N CYS A 21 23.73 -2.19 6.85
CA CYS A 21 23.37 -3.25 5.91
C CYS A 21 21.94 -3.16 5.37
N CYS A 22 21.01 -3.90 5.98
CA CYS A 22 19.61 -4.01 5.58
C CYS A 22 18.69 -3.11 6.39
N TRP A 23 19.16 -2.41 7.42
CA TRP A 23 18.31 -1.63 8.31
C TRP A 23 18.83 -0.21 8.50
N GLY A 24 17.91 0.75 8.55
CA GLY A 24 18.21 2.16 8.76
C GLY A 24 17.17 2.85 9.62
N LEU A 25 17.65 3.74 10.47
CA LEU A 25 16.89 4.63 11.33
C LEU A 25 17.30 6.06 11.04
N SER A 26 16.29 6.89 10.78
CA SER A 26 16.42 8.33 10.60
C SER A 26 15.39 9.04 11.48
N CYS A 27 15.57 10.33 11.68
CA CYS A 27 14.55 11.19 12.25
C CYS A 27 14.11 12.26 11.25
N THR A 28 12.89 12.76 11.40
CA THR A 28 12.30 13.87 10.65
C THR A 28 11.43 14.71 11.58
N SER A 29 10.88 15.82 11.11
CA SER A 29 9.92 16.61 11.87
C SER A 29 8.65 15.81 12.18
N CYS A 30 8.00 16.12 13.30
CA CYS A 30 6.69 15.56 13.66
C CYS A 30 5.54 16.21 12.85
N ASP A 31 5.71 16.29 11.53
CA ASP A 31 4.71 16.84 10.62
C ASP A 31 3.80 15.73 10.08
N ASP A 32 2.66 16.11 9.51
CA ASP A 32 1.75 15.21 8.81
C ASP A 32 2.43 14.58 7.56
N PRO A 33 2.24 13.27 7.25
CA PRO A 33 1.53 12.26 8.03
C PRO A 33 2.24 11.88 9.32
N CYS A 34 1.48 11.81 10.43
CA CYS A 34 1.95 11.29 11.71
C CYS A 34 2.43 9.83 11.59
N CYS A 35 1.70 9.02 10.84
CA CYS A 35 2.04 7.64 10.56
C CYS A 35 1.94 7.40 9.06
N ILE A 36 2.98 6.83 8.47
CA ILE A 36 2.95 6.36 7.10
C ILE A 36 3.85 5.14 7.00
N ASP A 37 3.41 4.09 6.33
CA ASP A 37 4.20 2.91 6.04
C ASP A 37 4.05 2.51 4.57
N LYS A 38 5.10 1.90 4.07
CA LYS A 38 5.16 1.23 2.79
C LYS A 38 5.89 -0.06 3.02
N HIS A 39 5.29 -1.16 2.60
CA HIS A 39 5.87 -2.46 2.84
C HIS A 39 5.69 -3.38 1.65
N LYS A 40 6.57 -4.36 1.59
CA LYS A 40 6.48 -5.50 0.72
C LYS A 40 7.09 -6.69 1.43
N CYS A 41 6.41 -7.82 1.33
CA CYS A 41 6.90 -9.10 1.77
C CYS A 41 6.48 -10.13 0.73
N CYS A 42 7.45 -10.70 0.01
CA CYS A 42 7.22 -11.67 -1.06
C CYS A 42 6.28 -11.10 -2.15
N CYS A 43 5.12 -11.73 -2.37
CA CYS A 43 4.12 -11.36 -3.37
C CYS A 43 3.09 -10.34 -2.88
N MET A 44 3.25 -9.78 -1.68
CA MET A 44 2.33 -8.78 -1.14
C MET A 44 3.07 -7.45 -1.01
N SER A 45 2.47 -6.39 -1.53
CA SER A 45 2.96 -5.02 -1.34
C SER A 45 1.81 -4.13 -0.89
N GLY A 46 2.09 -3.19 -0.01
CA GLY A 46 1.10 -2.28 0.52
C GLY A 46 1.69 -1.10 1.24
N GLY A 47 0.83 -0.40 1.95
CA GLY A 47 1.20 0.73 2.77
C GLY A 47 0.01 1.27 3.57
N THR A 48 0.33 2.08 4.56
CA THR A 48 -0.64 2.82 5.38
C THR A 48 -0.28 4.29 5.39
N THR A 49 -1.26 5.17 5.51
CA THR A 49 -1.04 6.59 5.81
C THR A 49 -2.10 7.10 6.77
N SER A 50 -1.77 8.10 7.58
CA SER A 50 -2.71 8.85 8.43
C SER A 50 -3.03 10.24 7.87
N GLY A 51 -2.53 10.57 6.68
CA GLY A 51 -2.61 11.91 6.09
C GLY A 51 -3.81 12.11 5.15
N GLU A 52 -4.77 11.19 5.14
CA GLU A 52 -5.94 11.29 4.26
C GLU A 52 -7.05 12.13 4.88
N ASP A 53 -7.92 12.71 4.04
CA ASP A 53 -9.09 13.44 4.51
C ASP A 53 -10.01 12.54 5.37
N CYS A 54 -10.39 13.02 6.57
CA CYS A 54 -11.30 12.29 7.47
C CYS A 54 -12.63 11.91 6.80
N VAL A 55 -13.14 12.77 5.93
CA VAL A 55 -14.35 12.55 5.13
C VAL A 55 -14.06 12.92 3.68
N GLY A 56 -13.32 12.04 3.01
CA GLY A 56 -13.03 12.15 1.59
C GLY A 56 -14.09 11.46 0.71
N GLN A 57 -13.72 11.20 -0.53
CA GLN A 57 -14.59 10.52 -1.50
C GLN A 57 -15.03 9.11 -1.08
N LYS A 58 -14.14 8.36 -0.41
CA LYS A 58 -14.44 7.04 0.19
C LYS A 58 -15.31 7.13 1.45
N GLY A 59 -15.70 8.33 1.88
CA GLY A 59 -16.35 8.56 3.17
C GLY A 59 -15.40 8.35 4.35
N CYS A 60 -15.96 8.27 5.56
CA CYS A 60 -15.21 8.06 6.80
C CYS A 60 -14.87 6.59 7.09
N LEU A 61 -15.59 5.65 6.48
CA LEU A 61 -15.35 4.22 6.61
C LEU A 61 -15.64 3.53 5.28
N THR A 62 -14.60 2.92 4.71
CA THR A 62 -14.70 2.00 3.58
C THR A 62 -13.69 0.88 3.78
N SER A 63 -14.05 -0.36 3.47
CA SER A 63 -13.15 -1.51 3.47
C SER A 63 -13.50 -2.38 2.28
N LEU A 64 -12.51 -2.64 1.43
CA LEU A 64 -12.61 -3.54 0.29
C LEU A 64 -11.55 -4.61 0.51
N ALA A 65 -11.97 -5.85 0.65
CA ALA A 65 -11.06 -6.97 0.81
C ALA A 65 -11.35 -8.02 -0.26
N LYS A 66 -10.30 -8.58 -0.83
CA LYS A 66 -10.38 -9.64 -1.82
C LYS A 66 -9.36 -10.72 -1.51
N ALA A 67 -9.83 -11.96 -1.59
CA ALA A 67 -8.99 -13.14 -1.58
C ALA A 67 -9.49 -14.11 -2.66
N CYS A 68 -8.66 -14.36 -3.67
CA CYS A 68 -9.01 -15.05 -4.90
C CYS A 68 -10.21 -14.37 -5.59
N CYS A 69 -11.30 -15.11 -5.81
CA CYS A 69 -12.54 -14.55 -6.36
C CYS A 69 -13.45 -13.94 -5.27
N CYS A 70 -13.23 -14.24 -3.99
CA CYS A 70 -14.09 -13.80 -2.90
C CYS A 70 -13.82 -12.33 -2.57
N ILE A 71 -14.86 -11.53 -2.54
CA ILE A 71 -14.80 -10.10 -2.26
C ILE A 71 -15.71 -9.80 -1.07
N GLN A 72 -15.17 -9.04 -0.12
CA GLN A 72 -15.92 -8.43 0.97
C GLN A 72 -15.83 -6.92 0.81
N SER A 73 -16.95 -6.23 1.02
CA SER A 73 -16.98 -4.79 1.02
C SER A 73 -17.78 -4.27 2.20
N CYS A 74 -17.30 -3.18 2.77
CA CYS A 74 -18.02 -2.33 3.70
C CYS A 74 -17.86 -0.88 3.23
N SER A 75 -18.93 -0.11 3.14
CA SER A 75 -18.88 1.33 2.88
C SER A 75 -20.08 2.03 3.51
N LEU A 76 -19.81 3.08 4.29
CA LEU A 76 -20.88 3.95 4.81
C LEU A 76 -21.40 4.94 3.78
N ASN A 77 -20.66 5.19 2.69
CA ASN A 77 -21.06 6.14 1.65
C ASN A 77 -22.01 5.52 0.61
N ASN A 78 -21.99 4.19 0.48
CA ASN A 78 -22.71 3.45 -0.57
C ASN A 78 -23.59 2.35 0.04
N MET A 79 -24.56 2.75 0.86
CA MET A 79 -25.49 1.78 1.44
C MET A 79 -26.37 1.15 0.36
N ALA A 80 -26.50 -0.18 0.41
CA ALA A 80 -27.29 -0.95 -0.54
C ALA A 80 -27.94 -2.18 0.11
N ILE A 81 -29.04 -2.65 -0.48
CA ILE A 81 -29.66 -3.93 -0.15
C ILE A 81 -29.87 -4.70 -1.43
N GLY A 82 -29.23 -5.85 -1.54
CA GLY A 82 -29.31 -6.70 -2.72
C GLY A 82 -28.91 -8.14 -2.44
N CYS A 83 -29.31 -9.03 -3.34
CA CYS A 83 -29.02 -10.44 -3.29
C CYS A 83 -28.91 -10.97 -4.73
N CYS A 84 -27.95 -11.87 -4.97
CA CYS A 84 -27.74 -12.51 -6.27
C CYS A 84 -27.64 -11.52 -7.44
N GLY A 85 -26.88 -10.43 -7.26
CA GLY A 85 -26.68 -9.38 -8.26
C GLY A 85 -27.87 -8.44 -8.47
N VAL A 86 -28.99 -8.63 -7.76
CA VAL A 86 -30.18 -7.78 -7.85
C VAL A 86 -30.24 -6.86 -6.64
N PHE A 87 -30.26 -5.55 -6.87
CA PHE A 87 -30.34 -4.53 -5.82
C PHE A 87 -31.73 -3.91 -5.76
N ILE A 88 -32.35 -4.00 -4.57
CA ILE A 88 -33.68 -3.45 -4.29
C ILE A 88 -33.54 -2.02 -3.76
N LEU A 89 -32.44 -1.72 -3.07
CA LEU A 89 -32.13 -0.40 -2.53
C LEU A 89 -30.67 -0.05 -2.79
N GLY A 90 -30.41 1.17 -3.29
CA GLY A 90 -29.06 1.68 -3.48
C GLY A 90 -28.22 0.87 -4.48
N ARG A 91 -26.92 1.17 -4.51
CA ARG A 91 -25.92 0.43 -5.28
C ARG A 91 -24.62 0.38 -4.49
N PRO A 92 -23.97 -0.79 -4.37
CA PRO A 92 -22.72 -0.92 -3.64
C PRO A 92 -21.59 -0.20 -4.39
N TYR A 93 -20.43 -0.09 -3.74
CA TYR A 93 -19.23 0.44 -4.38
C TYR A 93 -18.84 -0.41 -5.61
N GLY A 94 -18.54 0.25 -6.73
CA GLY A 94 -18.23 -0.38 -8.02
C GLY A 94 -19.43 -0.55 -8.97
N GLU A 95 -20.67 -0.53 -8.46
CA GLU A 95 -21.86 -0.79 -9.28
C GLU A 95 -22.43 0.50 -9.89
N GLY A 96 -22.19 0.72 -11.19
CA GLY A 96 -22.74 1.86 -11.93
C GLY A 96 -22.12 3.23 -11.56
N ARG A 97 -21.03 3.24 -10.82
CA ARG A 97 -20.17 4.42 -10.58
C ARG A 97 -18.77 4.10 -11.07
N LEU A 98 -18.10 5.10 -11.65
CA LEU A 98 -16.69 4.97 -11.97
C LEU A 98 -15.91 4.74 -10.67
N VAL A 99 -15.04 3.73 -10.72
CA VAL A 99 -14.10 3.44 -9.64
C VAL A 99 -12.86 4.27 -9.92
N ASP A 100 -12.64 5.31 -9.13
CA ASP A 100 -11.53 6.25 -9.33
C ASP A 100 -10.17 5.60 -9.07
N ASP A 101 -10.12 4.60 -8.20
CA ASP A 101 -8.90 3.86 -7.93
C ASP A 101 -8.71 2.73 -8.96
N ARG A 102 -7.69 2.89 -9.82
CA ARG A 102 -7.33 1.89 -10.83
C ARG A 102 -7.05 0.51 -10.21
N GLU A 103 -6.53 0.43 -8.98
CA GLU A 103 -6.26 -0.84 -8.31
C GLU A 103 -7.55 -1.56 -7.87
N SER A 104 -8.64 -0.81 -7.67
CA SER A 104 -9.97 -1.32 -7.34
C SER A 104 -10.85 -1.57 -8.57
N ALA A 105 -10.33 -1.47 -9.80
CA ALA A 105 -11.13 -1.58 -11.03
C ALA A 105 -11.95 -2.89 -11.12
N PHE A 106 -11.46 -3.97 -10.50
CA PHE A 106 -12.18 -5.25 -10.43
C PHE A 106 -13.54 -5.17 -9.73
N MET A 107 -13.80 -4.11 -8.94
CA MET A 107 -15.08 -3.87 -8.27
C MET A 107 -16.24 -3.66 -9.25
N GLN A 108 -15.96 -3.29 -10.51
CA GLN A 108 -16.98 -3.11 -11.56
C GLN A 108 -17.53 -4.44 -12.10
N GLU A 109 -16.83 -5.55 -11.87
CA GLU A 109 -17.16 -6.89 -12.37
C GLU A 109 -17.68 -7.81 -11.26
N VAL A 110 -18.06 -7.26 -10.11
CA VAL A 110 -18.44 -8.04 -8.93
C VAL A 110 -19.88 -8.52 -9.04
N PHE A 111 -20.05 -9.84 -9.01
CA PHE A 111 -21.33 -10.46 -8.77
C PHE A 111 -21.59 -10.55 -7.26
N TRP A 112 -22.45 -9.68 -6.74
CA TRP A 112 -22.79 -9.64 -5.32
C TRP A 112 -23.71 -10.80 -4.93
N CYS A 113 -23.23 -11.68 -4.04
CA CYS A 113 -24.05 -12.76 -3.48
C CYS A 113 -25.11 -12.18 -2.54
N TYR A 114 -24.69 -11.27 -1.65
CA TYR A 114 -25.58 -10.47 -0.83
C TYR A 114 -24.91 -9.15 -0.44
N TYR A 115 -25.72 -8.12 -0.21
CA TYR A 115 -25.30 -6.86 0.37
C TYR A 115 -26.43 -6.35 1.27
N CYS A 116 -26.10 -5.96 2.50
CA CYS A 116 -27.05 -5.47 3.47
C CYS A 116 -26.52 -4.20 4.14
N LEU A 117 -27.18 -3.08 3.87
CA LEU A 117 -26.83 -1.76 4.35
C LEU A 117 -25.41 -1.39 3.94
N CYS A 118 -24.47 -1.39 4.88
CA CYS A 118 -23.11 -0.94 4.65
C CYS A 118 -22.18 -2.03 4.15
N GLY A 119 -22.56 -3.32 4.10
CA GLY A 119 -21.61 -4.34 3.69
C GLY A 119 -22.19 -5.57 3.01
N GLY A 120 -21.33 -6.29 2.32
CA GLY A 120 -21.71 -7.44 1.53
C GLY A 120 -20.55 -8.31 1.10
N THR A 121 -20.90 -9.46 0.53
CA THR A 121 -19.96 -10.43 -0.04
C THR A 121 -20.33 -10.70 -1.48
N GLY A 122 -19.33 -10.76 -2.34
CA GLY A 122 -19.50 -11.06 -3.76
C GLY A 122 -18.36 -11.91 -4.31
N CYS A 123 -18.49 -12.24 -5.58
CA CYS A 123 -17.48 -12.93 -6.36
C CYS A 123 -17.07 -12.04 -7.53
N GLY A 124 -15.78 -11.95 -7.82
CA GLY A 124 -15.26 -11.16 -8.93
C GLY A 124 -14.19 -11.91 -9.74
N PRO A 125 -13.50 -11.20 -10.66
CA PRO A 125 -12.43 -11.80 -11.46
C PRO A 125 -11.28 -12.29 -10.57
N ALA A 126 -10.48 -13.25 -11.04
CA ALA A 126 -9.41 -13.86 -10.23
C ALA A 126 -8.22 -12.92 -9.91
N SER A 127 -8.08 -11.83 -10.67
CA SER A 127 -7.00 -10.85 -10.50
C SER A 127 -7.54 -9.53 -9.95
N PRO A 128 -6.85 -8.85 -9.01
CA PRO A 128 -5.70 -9.36 -8.25
C PRO A 128 -6.09 -10.55 -7.36
N LEU A 129 -5.11 -11.37 -6.96
CA LEU A 129 -5.34 -12.53 -6.10
C LEU A 129 -5.72 -12.09 -4.69
N CYS A 130 -4.94 -11.20 -4.11
CA CYS A 130 -5.21 -10.56 -2.82
C CYS A 130 -5.24 -9.05 -3.01
N PHE A 131 -6.22 -8.40 -2.41
CA PHE A 131 -6.34 -6.95 -2.37
C PHE A 131 -7.00 -6.53 -1.06
N ASN A 132 -6.55 -5.43 -0.49
CA ASN A 132 -7.13 -4.79 0.66
C ASN A 132 -7.06 -3.27 0.46
N ASP A 133 -8.16 -2.58 0.67
CA ASP A 133 -8.22 -1.12 0.64
C ASP A 133 -9.20 -0.69 1.73
N THR A 134 -8.64 -0.29 2.86
CA THR A 134 -9.41 0.04 4.05
C THR A 134 -9.10 1.46 4.49
N LYS A 135 -10.13 2.28 4.56
CA LYS A 135 -10.12 3.63 5.12
C LYS A 135 -10.96 3.69 6.38
N PHE A 136 -10.39 4.23 7.44
CA PHE A 136 -11.08 4.58 8.68
C PHE A 136 -10.61 5.97 9.14
N LEU A 137 -11.51 6.94 9.04
CA LEU A 137 -11.21 8.36 9.27
C LEU A 137 -10.05 8.82 8.37
N CYS A 138 -8.98 9.37 8.94
CA CYS A 138 -7.79 9.80 8.21
C CYS A 138 -6.78 8.67 7.93
N ALA A 139 -7.01 7.46 8.47
CA ALA A 139 -6.15 6.31 8.23
C ALA A 139 -6.61 5.57 6.98
N GLU A 140 -5.68 5.29 6.07
CA GLU A 140 -5.92 4.48 4.88
C GLU A 140 -4.81 3.42 4.75
N VAL A 141 -5.21 2.16 4.52
CA VAL A 141 -4.36 1.01 4.26
C VAL A 141 -4.67 0.50 2.87
N LYS A 142 -3.65 0.25 2.05
CA LYS A 142 -3.77 -0.39 0.75
C LYS A 142 -2.77 -1.52 0.61
N ASP A 143 -3.24 -2.71 0.32
CA ASP A 143 -2.43 -3.89 0.03
C ASP A 143 -2.88 -4.54 -1.26
N THR A 144 -1.93 -5.03 -2.06
CA THR A 144 -2.22 -5.75 -3.29
C THR A 144 -1.17 -6.81 -3.55
N THR A 145 -1.53 -7.76 -4.41
CA THR A 145 -0.58 -8.75 -4.93
C THR A 145 0.39 -8.07 -5.89
N ASP A 146 1.68 -8.38 -5.74
CA ASP A 146 2.77 -7.88 -6.56
C ASP A 146 3.74 -9.05 -6.91
N GLY A 147 4.69 -8.81 -7.80
CA GLY A 147 5.71 -9.80 -8.15
C GLY A 147 6.60 -10.15 -6.96
N ILE A 148 6.94 -11.45 -6.77
CA ILE A 148 7.78 -11.93 -5.65
C ILE A 148 9.11 -11.18 -5.57
N TRP A 149 9.74 -10.95 -6.72
CA TRP A 149 11.02 -10.27 -6.81
C TRP A 149 10.87 -8.99 -7.64
N THR A 150 11.23 -7.86 -7.04
CA THR A 150 11.23 -6.55 -7.73
C THR A 150 12.58 -5.88 -7.60
N ASN A 151 12.73 -4.72 -8.25
CA ASN A 151 13.93 -3.89 -8.11
C ASN A 151 14.18 -3.43 -6.66
N ALA A 152 13.16 -3.47 -5.79
CA ALA A 152 13.28 -3.16 -4.37
C ALA A 152 13.70 -4.36 -3.50
N GLY A 153 13.83 -5.57 -4.07
CA GLY A 153 14.06 -6.81 -3.35
C GLY A 153 12.80 -7.66 -3.17
N ILE A 154 12.90 -8.66 -2.28
CA ILE A 154 11.80 -9.57 -1.90
C ILE A 154 11.03 -9.03 -0.69
N CYS A 155 11.73 -8.38 0.24
CA CYS A 155 11.11 -7.67 1.35
C CYS A 155 11.64 -6.25 1.42
N HIS A 156 10.77 -5.26 1.53
CA HIS A 156 11.16 -3.91 1.87
C HIS A 156 10.12 -3.30 2.80
N HIS A 157 10.56 -2.48 3.73
CA HIS A 157 9.69 -1.82 4.69
C HIS A 157 10.25 -0.43 4.96
N ASN A 158 9.46 0.60 4.68
CA ASN A 158 9.71 1.97 5.06
C ASN A 158 8.55 2.39 5.94
N ALA A 159 8.82 2.84 7.16
CA ALA A 159 7.79 3.31 8.06
C ALA A 159 8.24 4.61 8.71
N LYS A 160 7.32 5.56 8.81
CA LYS A 160 7.43 6.73 9.66
C LYS A 160 6.36 6.61 10.74
N ALA A 161 6.78 6.77 11.98
CA ALA A 161 5.89 6.95 13.12
C ALA A 161 6.39 8.15 13.92
N LEU A 162 5.59 9.22 13.94
CA LEU A 162 5.96 10.53 14.48
C LEU A 162 7.25 11.04 13.82
N CYS A 163 8.29 11.33 14.60
CA CYS A 163 9.58 11.77 14.10
C CYS A 163 10.51 10.63 13.65
N PHE A 164 10.18 9.36 13.87
CA PHE A 164 11.08 8.26 13.54
C PHE A 164 10.77 7.68 12.18
N VAL A 165 11.82 7.48 11.37
CA VAL A 165 11.74 6.82 10.07
C VAL A 165 12.60 5.56 10.10
N CYS A 166 11.97 4.40 9.97
CA CYS A 166 12.58 3.09 9.89
C CYS A 166 12.60 2.61 8.44
N ARG A 167 13.72 1.99 8.02
CA ARG A 167 13.88 1.35 6.72
C ARG A 167 14.45 -0.05 6.93
N ALA A 168 13.90 -1.04 6.23
CA ALA A 168 14.42 -2.39 6.19
C ALA A 168 14.30 -2.96 4.78
N ASN A 169 15.40 -3.45 4.19
CA ASN A 169 15.40 -4.06 2.84
C ASN A 169 16.11 -5.41 2.83
N LEU A 170 15.48 -6.42 2.21
CA LEU A 170 16.02 -7.75 1.98
C LEU A 170 15.81 -8.16 0.50
N PRO A 171 16.88 -8.56 -0.24
CA PRO A 171 18.29 -8.48 0.16
C PRO A 171 18.72 -7.03 0.42
N PRO A 172 19.84 -6.81 1.16
CA PRO A 172 20.36 -5.47 1.39
C PRO A 172 20.56 -4.74 0.07
N THR A 173 19.75 -3.72 -0.18
CA THR A 173 19.99 -2.81 -1.32
C THR A 173 21.12 -1.86 -0.96
N ARG A 174 21.90 -1.41 -1.95
CA ARG A 174 22.97 -0.42 -1.74
C ARG A 174 22.48 0.97 -1.27
N ARG A 175 21.17 1.17 -1.08
CA ARG A 175 20.57 2.45 -0.70
C ARG A 175 20.64 2.76 0.79
N ILE A 176 20.59 1.76 1.67
CA ILE A 176 20.60 1.98 3.12
C ILE A 176 22.00 2.40 3.59
N GLY A 177 23.04 1.77 3.02
CA GLY A 177 24.44 2.07 3.32
C GLY A 177 24.80 1.88 4.80
N CYS A 178 25.92 2.48 5.20
CA CYS A 178 26.30 2.62 6.60
C CYS A 178 26.39 4.11 6.92
N GLY A 179 25.86 4.51 8.07
CA GLY A 179 25.84 5.90 8.51
C GLY A 179 25.50 6.02 9.99
N ALA A 180 26.00 7.07 10.61
CA ALA A 180 25.72 7.41 12.00
C ALA A 180 25.76 8.93 12.19
N CYS A 181 24.89 9.46 13.06
CA CYS A 181 24.92 10.86 13.48
C CYS A 181 24.93 11.88 12.32
N GLY A 182 24.07 11.68 11.31
CA GLY A 182 23.97 12.55 10.13
C GLY A 182 25.07 12.32 9.07
N CYS A 183 26.12 11.55 9.38
CA CYS A 183 27.18 11.23 8.44
C CYS A 183 26.89 9.93 7.70
N ALA A 184 26.75 10.00 6.38
CA ALA A 184 26.73 8.83 5.52
C ALA A 184 28.17 8.37 5.23
N ILE A 185 28.55 7.18 5.72
CA ILE A 185 29.89 6.61 5.53
C ILE A 185 30.01 5.99 4.13
N CYS A 186 28.97 5.28 3.68
CA CYS A 186 28.98 4.54 2.41
C CYS A 186 27.69 4.72 1.60
N LYS A 187 27.18 5.95 1.43
CA LYS A 187 26.07 6.19 0.48
C LYS A 187 26.62 6.24 -0.95
N MET A 188 26.19 5.31 -1.80
CA MET A 188 26.35 5.51 -3.24
C MET A 188 25.44 6.66 -3.68
N ALA A 189 25.99 7.61 -4.43
CA ALA A 189 25.22 8.72 -4.98
C ALA A 189 23.99 8.20 -5.75
N PRO A 190 22.82 8.86 -5.62
CA PRO A 190 21.63 8.53 -6.40
C PRO A 190 21.91 8.75 -7.89
N GLY A 191 22.37 7.70 -8.58
CA GLY A 191 22.76 7.80 -10.00
C GLY A 191 23.50 6.57 -10.51
N VAL A 192 24.28 5.89 -9.67
CA VAL A 192 24.96 4.64 -10.06
C VAL A 192 24.03 3.45 -9.80
N ARG A 193 22.99 3.29 -10.64
CA ARG A 193 22.16 2.08 -10.65
C ARG A 193 22.97 0.92 -11.24
N GLY A 194 23.83 0.31 -10.42
CA GLY A 194 24.32 -1.03 -10.71
C GLY A 194 23.12 -1.97 -10.69
N GLY A 195 22.58 -2.31 -11.87
CA GLY A 195 21.47 -3.26 -11.98
C GLY A 195 21.86 -4.55 -11.27
N ILE A 196 21.16 -4.87 -10.18
CA ILE A 196 21.21 -6.23 -9.63
C ILE A 196 20.47 -7.06 -10.67
N ALA A 197 21.22 -7.77 -11.52
CA ALA A 197 20.62 -8.69 -12.47
C ALA A 197 19.71 -9.66 -11.69
N PRO A 198 18.44 -9.85 -12.09
CA PRO A 198 17.56 -10.79 -11.42
C PRO A 198 18.21 -12.19 -11.46
N PRO A 199 18.20 -12.94 -10.34
CA PRO A 199 18.69 -14.32 -10.34
C PRO A 199 17.83 -15.13 -11.33
N GLY A 200 18.42 -15.50 -12.48
CA GLY A 200 17.71 -16.18 -13.57
C GLY A 200 18.06 -15.67 -14.98
N GLN A 201 18.81 -14.56 -15.11
CA GLN A 201 19.26 -14.03 -16.41
C GLN A 201 20.75 -14.32 -16.70
N GLN A 202 21.31 -15.38 -16.10
CA GLN A 202 22.61 -15.90 -16.52
C GLN A 202 22.41 -16.81 -17.74
N ARG A 203 22.76 -16.26 -18.90
CA ARG A 203 22.96 -16.85 -20.24
C ARG A 203 22.89 -18.39 -20.28
N MET A 204 21.84 -18.91 -20.91
CA MET A 204 22.01 -20.03 -21.85
C MET A 204 22.42 -19.47 -23.21
#